data_AF-A0A319CUU2-F1
#
_entry.id   AF-A0A319CUU2-F1
#
_cell.length_a   1.000
_cell.length_b   1.000
_cell.length_c   1.000
_cell.angle_alpha   90.00
_cell.angle_beta   90.00
_cell.angle_gamma   90.00
#
_symmetry.space_group_name_H-M   'P 1'
#
loop_
_entity.id
_entity.type
_entity.pdbx_description
1 polymer ?
#
loop_
_entity_poly.entity_id
_entity_poly.type
_entity_poly.pdbx_seq_one_letter_code
_entity_poly.pdbx_strand_id
1 'polypeptide(L)'
;MNTLNHYPPACILDYFTTAVTDACDALDGVTDGVISALSLCHFDPYSLVDQTVTCNGTSLPISTQDAEIVAKSWQGAQRSDGSFLWYGVNPGASLDVDTGTTCTGPVTNCTGAPFAIGPDWIKNWVLDDADFDITNLTWAQYSDIFDRSVSEYEDLLGSNNPDLSAFRAAGGKIVHWHGGADYLIPTDGSIDYYQTRVGRGPPRQGLLPILPRARGGPLWRWEWGGSHGSLRSRGRLGGKGPGACYPARLEWQPDS
;
A
#
# COMPACT_ATOMS: atom_id res chain seq x y z
N MET A 1 -9.53 0.98 15.38
CA MET A 1 -10.58 1.98 15.72
C MET A 1 -11.61 1.43 16.69
N ASN A 2 -12.41 0.43 16.33
CA ASN A 2 -13.54 -0.04 17.17
C ASN A 2 -13.14 -0.47 18.59
N THR A 3 -12.04 -1.21 18.74
CA THR A 3 -11.52 -1.62 20.07
C THR A 3 -11.06 -0.45 20.94
N LEU A 4 -10.62 0.65 20.32
CA LEU A 4 -10.22 1.88 21.01
C LEU A 4 -11.41 2.83 21.22
N ASN A 5 -12.55 2.56 20.57
CA ASN A 5 -13.69 3.47 20.42
C ASN A 5 -13.25 4.89 20.05
N HIS A 6 -12.30 4.99 19.11
CA HIS A 6 -11.70 6.24 18.68
C HIS A 6 -11.63 6.29 17.15
N TYR A 7 -12.01 7.43 16.59
CA TYR A 7 -12.18 7.66 15.15
C TYR A 7 -11.55 9.02 14.79
N PRO A 8 -10.27 9.03 14.38
CA PRO A 8 -9.56 10.25 14.03
C PRO A 8 -10.26 10.99 12.87
N PRO A 9 -10.46 12.31 12.93
CA PRO A 9 -10.87 13.08 11.77
C PRO A 9 -9.81 13.01 10.65
N ALA A 10 -10.25 13.03 9.39
CA ALA A 10 -9.36 12.96 8.22
C ALA A 10 -8.21 13.99 8.26
N CYS A 11 -8.47 15.22 8.70
CA CYS A 11 -7.43 16.25 8.85
C CYS A 11 -6.28 15.85 9.81
N ILE A 12 -6.55 15.05 10.85
CA ILE A 12 -5.49 14.54 11.74
C ILE A 12 -4.68 13.49 10.97
N LEU A 13 -5.33 12.58 10.25
CA LEU A 13 -4.68 11.55 9.42
C LEU A 13 -3.82 12.18 8.30
N ASP A 14 -4.33 13.23 7.65
CA ASP A 14 -3.59 14.02 6.66
C ASP A 14 -2.36 14.69 7.27
N TYR A 15 -2.47 15.19 8.51
CA TYR A 15 -1.34 15.77 9.22
C TYR A 15 -0.24 14.73 9.49
N PHE A 16 -0.60 13.52 9.92
CA PHE A 16 0.37 12.42 10.05
C PHE A 16 1.06 12.10 8.71
N THR A 17 0.29 12.02 7.64
CA THR A 17 0.79 11.73 6.28
C THR A 17 1.76 12.82 5.80
N THR A 18 1.42 14.09 6.05
CA THR A 18 2.27 15.24 5.71
C THR A 18 3.55 15.24 6.54
N ALA A 19 3.43 15.08 7.86
CA ALA A 19 4.57 15.10 8.77
C ALA A 19 5.58 13.99 8.49
N VAL A 20 5.12 12.77 8.19
CA VAL A 20 6.03 11.68 7.81
C VAL A 20 6.67 11.92 6.44
N THR A 21 5.92 12.49 5.50
CA THR A 21 6.46 12.88 4.18
C THR A 21 7.57 13.91 4.36
N ASP A 22 7.31 15.00 5.09
CA ASP A 22 8.30 16.04 5.34
C ASP A 22 9.56 15.51 6.06
N ALA A 23 9.39 14.55 6.98
CA ALA A 23 10.51 13.94 7.70
C ALA A 23 11.36 13.00 6.83
N CYS A 24 10.76 12.37 5.81
CA CYS A 24 11.38 11.29 5.04
C CYS A 24 11.70 11.63 3.57
N ASP A 25 11.16 12.71 3.02
CA ASP A 25 11.33 13.15 1.62
C ASP A 25 12.81 13.21 1.24
N ALA A 26 13.61 13.97 2.00
CA ALA A 26 15.03 14.18 1.71
C ALA A 26 15.94 12.95 1.86
N LEU A 27 15.43 11.80 2.32
CA LEU A 27 16.25 10.59 2.57
C LEU A 27 16.79 9.96 1.29
N ASP A 28 16.17 10.21 0.14
CA ASP A 28 16.68 9.77 -1.16
C ASP A 28 17.65 10.77 -1.83
N GLY A 29 17.89 11.92 -1.17
CA GLY A 29 18.74 13.00 -1.67
C GLY A 29 18.02 14.05 -2.52
N VAL A 30 16.70 13.96 -2.68
CA VAL A 30 15.83 14.92 -3.36
C VAL A 30 14.73 15.37 -2.40
N THR A 31 14.30 16.63 -2.49
CA THR A 31 13.15 17.14 -1.72
C THR A 31 12.09 17.53 -2.73
N ASP A 32 11.15 16.63 -2.98
CA ASP A 32 10.07 16.81 -3.96
C ASP A 32 8.68 16.38 -3.44
N GLY A 33 8.56 16.18 -2.12
CA GLY A 33 7.34 15.76 -1.44
C GLY A 33 7.04 14.28 -1.63
N VAL A 34 8.06 13.45 -1.88
CA VAL A 34 7.90 12.03 -2.18
C VAL A 34 8.88 11.19 -1.38
N ILE A 35 8.36 10.18 -0.69
CA ILE A 35 9.22 9.21 0.00
C ILE A 35 9.64 8.10 -0.98
N SER A 36 10.77 8.29 -1.69
CA SER A 36 11.29 7.21 -2.57
C SER A 36 12.17 6.20 -1.83
N ALA A 37 12.80 6.61 -0.72
CA ALA A 37 13.62 5.74 0.12
C ALA A 37 12.83 5.18 1.32
N LEU A 38 11.70 4.52 1.05
CA LEU A 38 10.77 3.98 2.07
C LEU A 38 11.48 3.19 3.19
N SER A 39 12.46 2.35 2.84
CA SER A 39 13.19 1.52 3.80
C SER A 39 14.06 2.31 4.79
N LEU A 40 14.36 3.58 4.49
CA LEU A 40 15.12 4.47 5.37
C LEU A 40 14.21 5.35 6.25
N CYS A 41 12.91 5.38 5.94
CA CYS A 41 11.94 6.20 6.69
C CYS A 41 11.59 5.52 8.01
N HIS A 42 12.18 6.02 9.11
CA HIS A 42 11.91 5.58 10.47
C HIS A 42 11.22 6.69 11.25
N PHE A 43 9.94 6.88 10.98
CA PHE A 43 9.11 7.89 11.63
C PHE A 43 8.27 7.26 12.75
N ASP A 44 8.32 7.87 13.93
CA ASP A 44 7.50 7.46 15.07
C ASP A 44 6.22 8.34 15.13
N PRO A 45 5.02 7.79 14.87
CA PRO A 45 3.79 8.57 14.91
C PRO A 45 3.49 9.10 16.32
N TYR A 46 3.98 8.45 17.39
CA TYR A 46 3.78 8.94 18.75
C TYR A 46 4.52 10.26 19.03
N SER A 47 5.48 10.65 18.19
CA SER A 47 6.17 11.94 18.29
C SER A 47 5.26 13.16 18.02
N LEU A 48 4.08 12.94 17.42
CA LEU A 48 3.11 14.00 17.12
C LEU A 48 2.05 14.18 18.21
N VAL A 49 2.00 13.33 19.23
CA VAL A 49 1.04 13.46 20.34
C VAL A 49 1.20 14.83 21.02
N ASP A 50 0.08 15.39 21.47
CA ASP A 50 -0.05 16.74 22.05
C ASP A 50 0.17 17.91 21.07
N GLN A 51 0.59 17.66 19.83
CA GLN A 51 0.56 18.70 18.79
C GLN A 51 -0.89 19.05 18.44
N THR A 52 -1.11 20.25 17.93
CA THR A 52 -2.45 20.75 17.59
C THR A 52 -2.60 20.90 16.08
N VAL A 53 -3.65 20.29 15.53
CA VAL A 53 -4.02 20.38 14.12
C VAL A 53 -5.26 21.27 14.00
N THR A 54 -5.28 22.17 13.03
CA THR A 54 -6.47 22.97 12.72
C THR A 54 -7.32 22.26 11.69
N CYS A 55 -8.50 21.81 12.09
CA CYS A 55 -9.46 21.10 11.27
C CYS A 55 -10.73 21.94 11.10
N ASN A 56 -10.98 22.43 9.89
CA ASN A 56 -12.15 23.28 9.59
C ASN A 56 -12.32 24.47 10.57
N GLY A 57 -11.19 25.08 10.98
CA GLY A 57 -11.17 26.20 11.92
C GLY A 57 -11.21 25.82 13.40
N THR A 58 -11.37 24.54 13.73
CA THR A 58 -11.27 24.02 15.10
C THR A 58 -9.87 23.48 15.35
N SER A 59 -9.25 23.89 16.46
CA SER A 59 -7.97 23.34 16.91
C SER A 59 -8.21 22.05 17.70
N LEU A 60 -7.65 20.95 17.23
CA LEU A 60 -7.74 19.63 17.86
C LEU A 60 -6.35 19.13 18.26
N PRO A 61 -6.15 18.65 19.50
CA PRO A 61 -4.92 17.97 19.87
C PRO A 61 -4.86 16.58 19.24
N ILE A 62 -3.66 16.15 18.86
CA ILE A 62 -3.38 14.77 18.47
C ILE A 62 -3.30 13.93 19.75
N SER A 63 -4.16 12.92 19.84
CA SER A 63 -4.22 11.99 20.96
C SER A 63 -3.28 10.81 20.77
N THR A 64 -2.97 10.10 21.86
CA THR A 64 -2.25 8.83 21.82
C THR A 64 -2.99 7.79 20.96
N GLN A 65 -4.32 7.78 20.98
CA GLN A 65 -5.13 6.88 20.18
C GLN A 65 -5.04 7.19 18.67
N ASP A 66 -4.89 8.46 18.27
CA ASP A 66 -4.64 8.80 16.86
C ASP A 66 -3.32 8.19 16.39
N ALA A 67 -2.24 8.38 17.16
CA ALA A 67 -0.93 7.82 16.84
C ALA A 67 -0.95 6.28 16.83
N GLU A 68 -1.68 5.64 17.75
CA GLU A 68 -1.82 4.18 17.77
C GLU A 68 -2.53 3.64 16.52
N ILE A 69 -3.58 4.32 16.07
CA ILE A 69 -4.29 3.93 14.85
C ILE A 69 -3.39 4.06 13.63
N VAL A 70 -2.66 5.17 13.49
CA VAL A 70 -1.70 5.38 12.40
C VAL A 70 -0.59 4.33 12.43
N ALA A 71 -0.05 4.03 13.60
CA ALA A 71 0.96 2.98 13.77
C ALA A 71 0.42 1.61 13.33
N LYS A 72 -0.84 1.30 13.64
CA LYS A 72 -1.51 0.05 13.22
C LYS A 72 -1.74 -0.02 11.71
N SER A 73 -2.11 1.09 11.07
CA SER A 73 -2.24 1.19 9.61
C SER A 73 -0.92 0.90 8.89
N TRP A 74 0.19 1.44 9.38
CA TRP A 74 1.51 1.18 8.81
C TRP A 74 2.04 -0.22 9.16
N GLN A 75 1.69 -0.76 10.33
CA GLN A 75 2.06 -2.11 10.75
C GLN A 75 1.39 -3.20 9.89
N GLY A 76 0.15 -2.96 9.46
CA GLY A 76 -0.65 -3.95 8.75
C GLY A 76 -1.38 -4.94 9.66
N ALA A 77 -2.14 -5.82 9.03
CA ALA A 77 -3.00 -6.78 9.72
C ALA A 77 -2.17 -7.87 10.40
N GLN A 78 -2.47 -8.13 11.67
CA GLN A 78 -1.86 -9.18 12.48
C GLN A 78 -2.94 -9.92 13.27
N ARG A 79 -2.65 -11.17 13.63
CA ARG A 79 -3.45 -11.93 14.60
C ARG A 79 -3.24 -11.37 16.01
N SER A 80 -4.05 -11.83 16.95
CA SER A 80 -3.96 -11.46 18.37
C SER A 80 -2.63 -11.85 19.04
N ASP A 81 -1.91 -12.84 18.49
CA ASP A 81 -0.56 -13.25 18.92
C ASP A 81 0.58 -12.46 18.26
N GLY A 82 0.25 -11.48 17.40
CA GLY A 82 1.21 -10.68 16.64
C GLY A 82 1.71 -11.34 15.36
N SER A 83 1.22 -12.54 15.00
CA SER A 83 1.59 -13.16 13.74
C SER A 83 1.00 -12.42 12.53
N PHE A 84 1.77 -12.41 11.44
CA PHE A 84 1.45 -11.69 10.22
C PHE A 84 0.18 -12.23 9.53
N LEU A 85 -0.66 -11.31 9.02
CA LEU A 85 -1.76 -11.60 8.09
C LEU A 85 -1.56 -10.89 6.76
N TRP A 86 -1.35 -9.56 6.79
CA TRP A 86 -1.13 -8.76 5.60
C TRP A 86 -0.34 -7.50 5.90
N TYR A 87 0.28 -6.93 4.85
CA TYR A 87 1.09 -5.72 4.95
C TYR A 87 0.24 -4.47 5.25
N GLY A 88 0.85 -3.46 5.85
CA GLY A 88 0.25 -2.14 6.06
C GLY A 88 0.49 -1.21 4.88
N VAL A 89 -0.26 -0.10 4.82
CA VAL A 89 0.02 0.96 3.85
C VAL A 89 1.33 1.66 4.22
N ASN A 90 2.08 2.07 3.22
CA ASN A 90 3.37 2.72 3.45
C ASN A 90 3.21 4.09 4.12
N PRO A 91 4.16 4.51 4.98
CA PRO A 91 4.24 5.90 5.39
C PRO A 91 4.26 6.83 4.17
N GLY A 92 3.52 7.93 4.25
CA GLY A 92 3.33 8.88 3.13
C GLY A 92 2.20 8.51 2.16
N ALA A 93 1.61 7.32 2.24
CA ALA A 93 0.32 7.04 1.61
C ALA A 93 -0.81 7.71 2.40
N SER A 94 -1.87 8.15 1.72
CA SER A 94 -3.09 8.61 2.40
C SER A 94 -3.68 7.51 3.27
N LEU A 95 -4.23 7.88 4.42
CA LEU A 95 -4.89 6.96 5.33
C LEU A 95 -6.43 6.98 5.21
N ASP A 96 -6.98 7.76 4.27
CA ASP A 96 -8.43 8.00 4.17
C ASP A 96 -9.25 6.75 3.86
N VAL A 97 -8.66 5.75 3.20
CA VAL A 97 -9.35 4.50 2.86
C VAL A 97 -9.10 3.43 3.92
N ASP A 98 -7.85 3.25 4.33
CA ASP A 98 -7.46 2.27 5.36
C ASP A 98 -8.07 2.61 6.73
N THR A 99 -8.06 3.90 7.10
CA THR A 99 -8.61 4.46 8.33
C THR A 99 -9.81 5.37 8.04
N GLY A 100 -10.72 4.93 7.18
CA GLY A 100 -11.87 5.73 6.78
C GLY A 100 -12.74 6.17 7.95
N THR A 101 -12.94 7.47 8.09
CA THR A 101 -13.87 8.07 9.06
C THR A 101 -14.80 9.08 8.39
N THR A 102 -16.00 9.23 8.95
CA THR A 102 -16.91 10.31 8.59
C THR A 102 -17.24 11.10 9.85
N CYS A 103 -17.18 12.42 9.74
CA CYS A 103 -17.33 13.32 10.88
C CYS A 103 -18.48 14.30 10.63
N THR A 104 -19.22 14.59 11.70
CA THR A 104 -20.30 15.58 11.70
C THR A 104 -19.95 16.77 12.61
N GLY A 105 -20.61 17.91 12.37
CA GLY A 105 -20.37 19.12 13.16
C GLY A 105 -18.96 19.70 12.94
N PRO A 106 -18.32 20.28 13.97
CA PRO A 106 -16.99 20.88 13.87
C PRO A 106 -15.87 19.82 13.91
N VAL A 107 -16.08 18.68 13.22
CA VAL A 107 -15.22 17.48 13.16
C VAL A 107 -14.94 16.80 14.52
N THR A 108 -15.85 16.94 15.48
CA THR A 108 -15.70 16.34 16.82
C THR A 108 -16.50 15.05 17.03
N ASN A 109 -17.44 14.74 16.13
CA ASN A 109 -18.26 13.54 16.21
C ASN A 109 -18.04 12.67 14.97
N CYS A 110 -17.06 11.79 15.08
CA CYS A 110 -16.60 10.92 14.00
C CYS A 110 -16.97 9.46 14.24
N THR A 111 -17.28 8.75 13.16
CA THR A 111 -17.54 7.30 13.16
C THR A 111 -16.73 6.64 12.07
N GLY A 112 -16.43 5.36 12.23
CA GLY A 112 -15.78 4.56 11.20
C GLY A 112 -16.63 4.50 9.92
N ALA A 113 -15.97 4.66 8.78
CA ALA A 113 -16.55 4.58 7.45
C ALA A 113 -15.73 3.57 6.63
N PRO A 114 -15.92 2.25 6.86
CA PRO A 114 -15.10 1.23 6.24
C PRO A 114 -15.28 1.22 4.71
N PHE A 115 -14.20 0.98 3.98
CA PHE A 115 -14.25 0.81 2.53
C PHE A 115 -15.05 -0.44 2.15
N ALA A 116 -16.11 -0.28 1.35
CA ALA A 116 -17.18 -1.27 1.16
C ALA A 116 -16.71 -2.67 0.71
N ILE A 117 -15.58 -2.79 -0.01
CA ILE A 117 -15.08 -4.08 -0.50
C ILE A 117 -14.80 -5.05 0.66
N GLY A 118 -14.22 -4.59 1.77
CA GLY A 118 -13.92 -5.45 2.93
C GLY A 118 -15.18 -6.03 3.60
N PRO A 119 -16.13 -5.17 4.04
CA PRO A 119 -17.41 -5.60 4.57
C PRO A 119 -18.19 -6.53 3.63
N ASP A 120 -18.26 -6.19 2.33
CA ASP A 120 -19.02 -6.97 1.35
C ASP A 120 -18.39 -8.34 1.11
N TRP A 121 -17.05 -8.42 1.10
CA TRP A 121 -16.32 -9.68 1.03
C TRP A 121 -16.60 -10.57 2.24
N ILE A 122 -16.48 -10.02 3.45
CA ILE A 122 -16.74 -10.76 4.69
C ILE A 122 -18.19 -11.26 4.72
N LYS A 123 -19.16 -10.38 4.48
CA LYS A 123 -20.59 -10.69 4.58
C LYS A 123 -21.04 -11.67 3.49
N ASN A 124 -20.81 -11.33 2.22
CA ASN A 124 -21.47 -12.01 1.12
C ASN A 124 -20.68 -13.19 0.56
N TRP A 125 -19.37 -13.28 0.82
CA TRP A 125 -18.51 -14.34 0.28
C TRP A 125 -18.00 -15.27 1.37
N VAL A 126 -17.42 -14.72 2.44
CA VAL A 126 -16.80 -15.54 3.48
C VAL A 126 -17.85 -16.10 4.44
N LEU A 127 -18.76 -15.27 4.94
CA LEU A 127 -19.76 -15.69 5.92
C LEU A 127 -21.08 -16.16 5.31
N ASP A 128 -21.39 -15.72 4.09
CA ASP A 128 -22.70 -15.90 3.45
C ASP A 128 -23.86 -15.40 4.35
N ASP A 129 -23.62 -14.25 4.99
CA ASP A 129 -24.53 -13.56 5.90
C ASP A 129 -24.48 -12.04 5.64
N ALA A 130 -25.43 -11.56 4.82
CA ALA A 130 -25.53 -10.14 4.46
C ALA A 130 -25.81 -9.23 5.67
N ASP A 131 -26.49 -9.77 6.68
CA ASP A 131 -26.92 -9.03 7.87
C ASP A 131 -25.85 -9.00 8.97
N PHE A 132 -24.74 -9.73 8.81
CA PHE A 132 -23.66 -9.81 9.79
C PHE A 132 -23.12 -8.41 10.16
N ASP A 133 -23.02 -8.12 11.46
CA ASP A 133 -22.49 -6.85 11.95
C ASP A 133 -20.97 -6.89 12.09
N ILE A 134 -20.28 -6.30 11.12
CA ILE A 134 -18.82 -6.21 11.11
C ILE A 134 -18.24 -5.22 12.14
N THR A 135 -19.07 -4.33 12.70
CA THR A 135 -18.57 -3.27 13.60
C THR A 135 -18.18 -3.83 14.96
N ASN A 136 -18.67 -5.01 15.31
CA ASN A 136 -18.43 -5.68 16.58
C ASN A 136 -17.49 -6.90 16.45
N LEU A 137 -16.64 -6.93 15.42
CA LEU A 137 -15.65 -8.00 15.25
C LEU A 137 -14.57 -7.95 16.33
N THR A 138 -14.37 -9.08 16.99
CA THR A 138 -13.17 -9.30 17.81
C THR A 138 -11.96 -9.64 16.93
N TRP A 139 -10.75 -9.43 17.44
CA TRP A 139 -9.51 -9.83 16.74
C TRP A 139 -9.43 -11.33 16.43
N ALA A 140 -9.98 -12.18 17.30
CA ALA A 140 -10.05 -13.62 17.08
C ALA A 140 -10.98 -13.94 15.90
N GLN A 141 -12.20 -13.39 15.91
CA GLN A 141 -13.15 -13.57 14.80
C GLN A 141 -12.59 -13.04 13.48
N TYR A 142 -11.92 -11.88 13.50
CA TYR A 142 -11.26 -11.33 12.31
C TYR A 142 -10.22 -12.30 11.75
N SER A 143 -9.38 -12.88 12.61
CA SER A 143 -8.35 -13.84 12.19
C SER A 143 -8.98 -15.12 11.62
N ASP A 144 -10.03 -15.66 12.27
CA ASP A 144 -10.74 -16.85 11.78
C ASP A 144 -11.43 -16.60 10.42
N ILE A 145 -12.03 -15.42 10.24
CA ILE A 145 -12.63 -14.99 8.96
C ILE A 145 -11.55 -14.86 7.88
N PHE A 146 -10.39 -14.29 8.21
CA PHE A 146 -9.28 -14.18 7.27
C PHE A 146 -8.78 -15.57 6.84
N ASP A 147 -8.54 -16.47 7.80
CA ASP A 147 -8.04 -17.82 7.50
C ASP A 147 -9.06 -18.61 6.66
N ARG A 148 -10.36 -18.47 6.94
CA ARG A 148 -11.43 -19.03 6.12
C ARG A 148 -11.42 -18.45 4.70
N SER A 149 -11.30 -17.13 4.57
CA SER A 149 -11.23 -16.45 3.28
C SER A 149 -10.09 -16.98 2.42
N VAL A 150 -8.89 -17.10 2.99
CA VAL A 150 -7.73 -17.67 2.29
C VAL A 150 -8.00 -19.12 1.91
N SER A 151 -8.46 -19.95 2.86
CA SER A 151 -8.71 -21.37 2.59
C SER A 151 -9.76 -21.63 1.50
N GLU A 152 -10.77 -20.77 1.37
CA GLU A 152 -11.85 -20.96 0.41
C GLU A 152 -11.55 -20.34 -0.97
N TYR A 153 -10.82 -19.22 -1.01
CA TYR A 153 -10.73 -18.39 -2.22
C TYR A 153 -9.32 -18.19 -2.79
N GLU A 154 -8.25 -18.59 -2.09
CA GLU A 154 -6.87 -18.41 -2.58
C GLU A 154 -6.67 -19.03 -3.98
N ASP A 155 -7.08 -20.28 -4.16
CA ASP A 155 -6.89 -21.02 -5.42
C ASP A 155 -7.72 -20.44 -6.58
N LEU A 156 -8.83 -19.76 -6.29
CA LEU A 156 -9.75 -19.22 -7.28
C LEU A 156 -9.44 -17.76 -7.64
N LEU A 157 -9.11 -16.94 -6.64
CA LEU A 157 -9.03 -15.48 -6.76
C LEU A 157 -7.68 -14.90 -6.30
N GLY A 158 -6.88 -15.63 -5.53
CA GLY A 158 -5.63 -15.14 -4.93
C GLY A 158 -4.59 -14.67 -5.94
N SER A 159 -4.61 -15.20 -7.17
CA SER A 159 -3.77 -14.75 -8.29
C SER A 159 -2.27 -14.68 -7.98
N ASN A 160 -1.79 -15.54 -7.07
CA ASN A 160 -0.46 -15.47 -6.48
C ASN A 160 0.42 -16.69 -6.83
N ASN A 161 0.07 -17.45 -7.87
CA ASN A 161 0.86 -18.58 -8.33
C ASN A 161 2.28 -18.10 -8.74
N PRO A 162 3.36 -18.60 -8.10
CA PRO A 162 4.74 -18.27 -8.45
C PRO A 162 5.20 -18.83 -9.80
N ASP A 163 4.60 -19.94 -10.24
CA ASP A 163 5.10 -20.70 -11.40
C ASP A 163 4.65 -20.06 -12.71
N LEU A 164 5.51 -19.18 -13.22
CA LEU A 164 5.34 -18.53 -14.52
C LEU A 164 6.08 -19.26 -15.65
N SER A 165 6.47 -20.53 -15.45
CA SER A 165 7.29 -21.28 -16.41
C SER A 165 6.60 -21.47 -17.77
N ALA A 166 5.30 -21.79 -17.78
CA ALA A 166 4.53 -21.93 -19.01
C ALA A 166 4.40 -20.60 -19.77
N PHE A 167 4.12 -19.51 -19.05
CA PHE A 167 4.07 -18.16 -19.64
C PHE A 167 5.41 -17.77 -20.25
N ARG A 168 6.51 -18.07 -19.55
CA ARG A 168 7.88 -17.86 -20.05
C ARG A 168 8.19 -18.72 -21.27
N ALA A 169 7.80 -20.01 -21.27
CA ALA A 169 8.03 -20.92 -22.39
C ALA A 169 7.31 -20.49 -23.67
N ALA A 170 6.15 -19.83 -23.53
CA ALA A 170 5.42 -19.21 -24.62
C ALA A 170 6.02 -17.87 -25.12
N GLY A 171 7.14 -17.42 -24.55
CA GLY A 171 7.78 -16.15 -24.91
C GLY A 171 7.18 -14.92 -24.24
N GLY A 172 6.30 -15.10 -23.25
CA GLY A 172 5.66 -14.02 -22.50
C GLY A 172 6.66 -13.13 -21.74
N LYS A 173 6.33 -11.84 -21.64
CA LYS A 173 7.07 -10.84 -20.86
C LYS A 173 6.09 -10.11 -19.96
N ILE A 174 6.47 -9.86 -18.71
CA ILE A 174 5.68 -9.09 -17.74
C ILE A 174 6.51 -7.89 -17.29
N VAL A 175 5.86 -6.73 -17.23
CA VAL A 175 6.34 -5.55 -16.52
C VAL A 175 5.38 -5.36 -15.35
N HIS A 176 5.88 -5.49 -14.13
CA HIS A 176 5.12 -5.25 -12.91
C HIS A 176 5.57 -3.91 -12.30
N TRP A 177 4.61 -3.11 -11.85
CA TRP A 177 4.83 -1.83 -11.19
C TRP A 177 3.81 -1.68 -10.06
N HIS A 178 4.21 -0.94 -9.03
CA HIS A 178 3.36 -0.59 -7.91
C HIS A 178 3.83 0.76 -7.37
N GLY A 179 2.91 1.67 -7.04
CA GLY A 179 3.25 2.99 -6.52
C GLY A 179 3.57 2.95 -5.03
N GLY A 180 4.71 3.50 -4.60
CA GLY A 180 5.14 3.43 -3.19
C GLY A 180 4.19 4.06 -2.18
N ALA A 181 3.36 5.03 -2.59
CA ALA A 181 2.34 5.69 -1.76
C ALA A 181 0.91 5.24 -2.11
N ASP A 182 0.74 4.00 -2.60
CA ASP A 182 -0.59 3.41 -2.80
C ASP A 182 -1.30 3.26 -1.45
N TYR A 183 -2.44 3.95 -1.31
CA TYR A 183 -3.24 4.03 -0.09
C TYR A 183 -4.27 2.91 0.03
N LEU A 184 -4.45 2.10 -1.01
CA LEU A 184 -5.47 1.07 -1.07
C LEU A 184 -4.85 -0.33 -1.04
N ILE A 185 -3.76 -0.54 -1.78
CA ILE A 185 -3.06 -1.83 -1.85
C ILE A 185 -1.63 -1.65 -1.35
N PRO A 186 -1.22 -2.32 -0.26
CA PRO A 186 0.16 -2.28 0.22
C PRO A 186 1.18 -2.73 -0.82
N THR A 187 2.15 -1.86 -1.13
CA THR A 187 3.22 -2.15 -2.10
C THR A 187 4.09 -3.33 -1.67
N ASP A 188 4.25 -3.54 -0.36
CA ASP A 188 5.06 -4.64 0.18
C ASP A 188 4.55 -6.02 -0.26
N GLY A 189 3.25 -6.19 -0.51
CA GLY A 189 2.72 -7.43 -1.08
C GLY A 189 3.26 -7.72 -2.49
N SER A 190 3.48 -6.68 -3.29
CA SER A 190 4.10 -6.81 -4.62
C SER A 190 5.61 -7.08 -4.53
N ILE A 191 6.28 -6.49 -3.54
CA ILE A 191 7.70 -6.74 -3.26
C ILE A 191 7.91 -8.19 -2.82
N ASP A 192 7.10 -8.68 -1.88
CA ASP A 192 7.15 -10.06 -1.40
C ASP A 192 6.87 -11.05 -2.54
N TYR A 193 5.79 -10.85 -3.31
CA TYR A 193 5.51 -11.70 -4.47
C TYR A 193 6.70 -11.77 -5.43
N TYR A 194 7.36 -10.63 -5.71
CA TYR A 194 8.55 -10.65 -6.54
C TYR A 194 9.71 -11.44 -5.89
N GLN A 195 10.02 -11.17 -4.63
CA GLN A 195 11.21 -11.72 -3.96
C GLN A 195 11.07 -13.20 -3.60
N THR A 196 9.93 -13.61 -3.03
CA THR A 196 9.77 -14.95 -2.45
C THR A 196 9.16 -15.95 -3.42
N ARG A 197 8.35 -15.48 -4.38
CA ARG A 197 7.56 -16.33 -5.28
C ARG A 197 8.17 -16.40 -6.68
N VAL A 198 8.57 -15.27 -7.27
CA VAL A 198 9.04 -15.23 -8.66
C VAL A 198 10.57 -15.21 -8.78
N GLY A 199 11.28 -14.54 -7.87
CA GLY A 199 12.73 -14.26 -7.92
C GLY A 199 13.68 -15.45 -7.72
N ARG A 200 13.19 -16.66 -7.45
CA ARG A 200 14.03 -17.85 -7.14
C ARG A 200 14.63 -18.57 -8.36
N GLY A 201 14.67 -17.93 -9.53
CA GLY A 201 15.40 -18.44 -10.70
C GLY A 201 16.92 -18.26 -10.57
N PRO A 202 17.76 -19.05 -11.28
CA PRO A 202 19.21 -18.93 -11.19
C PRO A 202 19.68 -17.52 -11.62
N PRO A 203 20.63 -16.91 -10.90
CA PRO A 203 21.06 -15.55 -11.16
C PRO A 203 21.74 -15.48 -12.53
N ARG A 204 21.21 -14.65 -13.43
CA ARG A 204 21.92 -14.23 -14.63
C ARG A 204 22.17 -12.73 -14.54
N GLN A 205 23.42 -12.36 -14.82
CA GLN A 205 23.98 -11.02 -14.73
C GLN A 205 23.05 -9.97 -15.37
N GLY A 206 22.78 -8.88 -14.64
CA GLY A 206 21.88 -7.80 -15.08
C GLY A 206 20.98 -7.21 -13.99
N LEU A 207 21.06 -7.70 -12.74
CA LEU A 207 20.39 -7.07 -11.59
C LEU A 207 21.07 -5.75 -11.24
N LEU A 208 20.66 -4.69 -11.93
CA LEU A 208 20.79 -3.34 -11.41
C LEU A 208 19.54 -3.08 -10.55
N PRO A 209 19.67 -2.84 -9.23
CA PRO A 209 18.62 -2.10 -8.55
C PRO A 209 18.49 -0.79 -9.33
N ILE A 210 17.31 -0.52 -9.88
CA ILE A 210 17.05 0.79 -10.48
C ILE A 210 17.12 1.77 -9.32
N LEU A 211 18.27 2.44 -9.19
CA LEU A 211 18.40 3.64 -8.39
C LEU A 211 17.32 4.61 -8.86
N PRO A 212 16.50 5.19 -7.95
CA PRO A 212 15.48 6.15 -8.34
C PRO A 212 16.14 7.29 -9.11
N ARG A 213 15.79 7.41 -10.39
CA ARG A 213 16.29 8.49 -11.22
C ARG A 213 15.39 9.70 -11.01
N ALA A 214 15.72 10.50 -9.99
CA ALA A 214 15.40 11.91 -9.66
C ALA A 214 14.30 12.74 -10.39
N ARG A 215 13.37 12.16 -11.16
CA ARG A 215 12.21 12.83 -11.76
C ARG A 215 11.09 11.82 -12.00
N GLY A 216 10.11 11.83 -11.10
CA GLY A 216 8.97 10.92 -11.07
C GLY A 216 9.13 9.95 -9.92
N GLY A 217 8.15 9.93 -9.01
CA GLY A 217 8.17 9.26 -7.71
C GLY A 217 8.43 7.75 -7.74
N PRO A 218 8.16 7.02 -6.65
CA PRO A 218 8.74 5.70 -6.43
C PRO A 218 8.07 4.71 -7.37
N LEU A 219 8.75 4.41 -8.47
CA LEU A 219 8.40 3.39 -9.43
C LEU A 219 9.33 2.20 -9.20
N TRP A 220 8.82 1.17 -8.55
CA TRP A 220 9.49 -0.12 -8.52
C TRP A 220 9.23 -0.81 -9.85
N ARG A 221 10.28 -0.99 -10.66
CA ARG A 221 10.22 -1.67 -11.95
C ARG A 221 11.06 -2.93 -11.89
N TRP A 222 10.46 -4.05 -12.27
CA TRP A 222 11.12 -5.33 -12.40
C TRP A 222 10.92 -5.89 -13.80
N GLU A 223 11.98 -6.42 -14.40
CA GLU A 223 11.98 -6.97 -15.76
C GLU A 223 12.14 -8.49 -15.71
N TRP A 224 11.32 -9.21 -16.49
CA TRP A 224 11.42 -10.66 -16.67
C TRP A 224 11.48 -11.03 -18.14
N GLY A 225 12.54 -11.77 -18.52
CA GLY A 225 12.68 -12.27 -19.87
C GLY A 225 13.89 -13.18 -20.07
N GLY A 226 13.63 -14.45 -20.41
CA GLY A 226 14.64 -15.29 -21.06
C GLY A 226 15.00 -14.73 -22.43
N SER A 227 16.29 -14.84 -22.78
CA SER A 227 17.01 -14.30 -23.94
C SER A 227 17.38 -12.81 -23.87
N HIS A 228 18.69 -12.57 -23.96
CA HIS A 228 19.39 -11.28 -24.05
C HIS A 228 18.62 -10.26 -24.90
N GLY A 229 18.04 -9.25 -24.24
CA GLY A 229 17.29 -8.17 -24.85
C GLY A 229 17.13 -7.04 -23.83
N SER A 230 17.52 -5.82 -24.21
CA SER A 230 17.36 -4.62 -23.37
C SER A 230 16.04 -3.90 -23.64
N LEU A 231 15.32 -3.49 -22.59
CA LEU A 231 14.16 -2.64 -22.74
C LEU A 231 14.60 -1.19 -23.03
N ARG A 232 14.24 -0.66 -24.21
CA ARG A 232 14.52 0.73 -24.58
C ARG A 232 13.23 1.53 -24.64
N SER A 233 13.20 2.69 -23.98
CA SER A 233 12.19 3.70 -24.27
C SER A 233 12.55 4.41 -25.57
N ARG A 234 11.70 4.34 -26.58
CA ARG A 234 11.77 5.22 -27.76
C ARG A 234 10.56 6.16 -27.72
N GLY A 235 10.81 7.44 -27.44
CA GLY A 235 9.81 8.50 -27.50
C GLY A 235 10.12 9.65 -26.55
N ARG A 236 9.93 10.90 -26.99
CA ARG A 236 9.79 12.03 -26.07
C ARG A 236 8.47 11.86 -25.32
N LEU A 237 8.47 12.16 -24.01
CA LEU A 237 7.27 12.46 -23.26
C LEU A 237 6.56 13.64 -23.94
N GLY A 238 5.63 13.33 -24.83
CA GLY A 238 4.85 14.28 -25.60
C GLY A 238 3.39 14.18 -25.16
N GLY A 239 3.10 14.72 -23.98
CA GLY A 239 1.73 14.90 -23.47
C GLY A 239 1.70 16.20 -22.69
N LYS A 240 0.91 17.19 -23.17
CA LYS A 240 0.65 18.41 -22.40
C LYS A 240 -0.32 18.08 -21.27
N GLY A 241 0.21 17.86 -20.07
CA GLY A 241 -0.60 17.80 -18.84
C GLY A 241 0.10 17.04 -17.72
N PRO A 242 0.07 17.52 -16.47
CA PRO A 242 0.49 16.73 -15.32
C PRO A 242 -0.51 15.59 -15.11
N GLY A 243 -0.02 14.34 -15.07
CA GLY A 243 -0.84 13.16 -14.72
C GLY A 243 -1.22 12.20 -15.86
N ALA A 244 -0.81 12.45 -17.11
CA ALA A 244 -1.07 11.50 -18.20
C ALA A 244 -0.01 10.39 -18.25
N CYS A 245 -0.26 9.27 -17.55
CA CYS A 245 0.48 8.02 -17.71
C CYS A 245 -0.03 7.25 -18.94
N TYR A 246 0.28 7.74 -20.15
CA TYR A 246 0.37 6.81 -21.27
C TYR A 246 1.69 6.06 -21.12
N PRO A 247 1.70 4.71 -21.22
CA PRO A 247 2.97 4.01 -21.29
C PRO A 247 3.72 4.61 -22.49
N ALA A 248 4.91 5.15 -22.26
CA ALA A 248 5.90 5.22 -23.32
C ALA A 248 5.88 3.85 -24.00
N ARG A 249 5.73 3.79 -25.33
CA ARG A 249 5.69 2.51 -26.04
C ARG A 249 6.93 1.71 -25.64
N LEU A 250 6.75 0.69 -24.80
CA LEU A 250 7.83 -0.17 -24.35
C LEU A 250 7.99 -1.23 -25.42
N GLU A 251 9.04 -1.11 -26.23
CA GLU A 251 9.41 -2.11 -27.22
C GLU A 251 10.47 -3.01 -26.61
N TRP A 252 10.14 -4.29 -26.46
CA TRP A 252 11.13 -5.33 -26.22
C TRP A 252 11.92 -5.54 -27.51
N GLN A 253 13.15 -5.04 -27.57
CA GLN A 253 14.03 -5.31 -28.70
C GLN A 253 14.84 -6.58 -28.41
N PRO A 254 14.88 -7.55 -29.34
CA PRO A 254 15.87 -8.63 -29.24
C PRO A 254 17.27 -8.00 -29.32
N ASP A 255 18.21 -8.43 -28.48
CA ASP A 255 19.61 -8.06 -28.72
C ASP A 255 20.06 -8.74 -30.03
N SER A 256 20.71 -7.96 -30.89
CA SER A 256 21.26 -8.38 -32.18
C SER A 256 22.34 -9.44 -32.05
#